data_AF-A0A3E1NS67-F1
#
_entry.id   AF-A0A3E1NS67-F1
#
_cell.length_a   1.000
_cell.length_b   1.000
_cell.length_c   1.000
_cell.angle_alpha   90.00
_cell.angle_beta   90.00
_cell.angle_gamma   90.00
#
_symmetry.space_group_name_H-M   'P 1'
#
loop_
_entity.id
_entity.type
_entity.pdbx_description
1 polymer ?
#
loop_
_entity_poly.entity_id
_entity_poly.type
_entity_poly.pdbx_seq_one_letter_code
_entity_poly.pdbx_strand_id
1 'polypeptide(L)'
;MKLIEIFIVLLIVLGFIILGSLQILILNKKSIYNKWGNKGKSNKLTAFDYATAFGGFWLLRDINYKTLLENNPGDLELRRGVKNVSIVKMVSITTTILFVIDAIILKILE
;
A
#
# COMPACT_ATOMS: atom_id res chain seq x y z
N MET A 1 1.89 -34.72 2.15
CA MET A 1 3.04 -33.90 2.61
C MET A 1 3.41 -32.80 1.62
N LYS A 2 3.88 -33.09 0.39
CA LYS A 2 4.36 -32.04 -0.54
C LYS A 2 3.37 -30.92 -0.88
N LEU A 3 2.07 -31.19 -0.95
CA LEU A 3 1.06 -30.18 -1.29
C LEU A 3 0.87 -29.16 -0.17
N ILE A 4 0.68 -29.61 1.08
CA ILE A 4 0.50 -28.74 2.25
C ILE A 4 1.71 -27.80 2.41
N GLU A 5 2.92 -28.33 2.25
CA GLU A 5 4.16 -27.53 2.30
C GLU A 5 4.17 -26.39 1.26
N ILE A 6 3.65 -26.62 0.05
CA ILE A 6 3.53 -25.59 -0.99
C ILE A 6 2.58 -24.47 -0.54
N PHE A 7 1.42 -24.82 0.01
CA PHE A 7 0.45 -23.84 0.53
C PHE A 7 1.02 -23.05 1.71
N ILE A 8 1.81 -23.67 2.59
CA ILE A 8 2.52 -22.95 3.67
C ILE A 8 3.52 -21.93 3.10
N VAL A 9 4.32 -22.34 2.12
CA VAL A 9 5.28 -21.43 1.46
C VAL A 9 4.54 -20.29 0.76
N LEU A 10 3.42 -20.59 0.09
CA LEU A 10 2.60 -19.60 -0.59
C LEU A 10 2.01 -18.57 0.39
N LEU A 11 1.50 -19.01 1.55
CA LEU A 11 1.05 -18.11 2.63
C LEU A 11 2.16 -17.16 3.08
N ILE A 12 3.38 -17.68 3.30
CA ILE A 12 4.52 -16.85 3.71
C ILE A 12 4.82 -15.79 2.63
N VAL A 13 4.90 -16.19 1.37
CA VAL A 13 5.16 -15.27 0.25
C VAL A 13 4.07 -14.21 0.12
N LEU A 14 2.80 -14.60 0.16
CA LEU A 14 1.66 -13.68 0.11
C LEU A 14 1.67 -12.70 1.29
N GLY A 15 2.02 -13.18 2.49
CA GLY A 15 2.19 -12.34 3.68
C GLY A 15 3.24 -11.25 3.50
N PHE A 16 4.40 -11.58 2.94
CA PHE A 16 5.43 -10.58 2.62
C PHE A 16 4.98 -9.58 1.56
N ILE A 17 4.26 -10.03 0.53
CA ILE A 17 3.71 -9.14 -0.50
C ILE A 17 2.68 -8.16 0.10
N ILE A 18 1.83 -8.63 1.01
CA ILE A 18 0.87 -7.77 1.73
C ILE A 18 1.62 -6.71 2.54
N LEU A 19 2.58 -7.10 3.38
CA LEU A 19 3.34 -6.16 4.21
C LEU A 19 4.09 -5.12 3.36
N GLY A 20 4.75 -5.57 2.29
CA GLY A 20 5.46 -4.69 1.35
C GLY A 20 4.52 -3.72 0.63
N SER A 21 3.39 -4.21 0.13
CA SER A 21 2.40 -3.37 -0.56
C SER A 21 1.77 -2.33 0.38
N LEU A 22 1.48 -2.68 1.64
CA LEU A 22 1.00 -1.74 2.65
C LEU A 22 2.03 -0.64 2.95
N GLN A 23 3.32 -1.01 3.09
CA GLN A 23 4.38 -0.03 3.30
C GLN A 23 4.51 0.93 2.12
N ILE A 24 4.54 0.40 0.89
CA ILE A 24 4.57 1.21 -0.34
C ILE A 24 3.36 2.13 -0.43
N LEU A 25 2.17 1.63 -0.07
CA LEU A 25 0.93 2.41 -0.07
C LEU A 25 1.06 3.60 0.89
N ILE A 26 1.47 3.35 2.14
CA ILE A 26 1.61 4.40 3.15
C ILE A 26 2.64 5.45 2.73
N LEU A 27 3.80 5.03 2.22
CA LEU A 27 4.85 5.95 1.79
C LEU A 27 4.40 6.84 0.63
N ASN A 28 3.68 6.28 -0.36
CA ASN A 28 3.10 7.07 -1.44
C ASN A 28 2.06 8.07 -0.92
N LYS A 29 1.19 7.64 0.02
CA LYS A 29 0.20 8.54 0.65
C LYS A 29 0.88 9.69 1.41
N LYS A 30 1.91 9.39 2.22
CA LYS A 30 2.70 10.39 2.94
C LYS A 30 3.41 11.36 1.96
N SER A 31 4.03 10.83 0.91
CA SER A 31 4.68 11.64 -0.13
C SER A 31 3.72 12.63 -0.77
N ILE A 32 2.55 12.15 -1.21
CA ILE A 32 1.53 13.00 -1.84
C ILE A 32 1.01 14.06 -0.87
N TYR A 33 0.71 13.66 0.36
CA TYR A 33 0.21 14.58 1.37
C TYR A 33 1.23 15.66 1.74
N ASN A 34 2.50 15.30 1.91
CA ASN A 34 3.55 16.25 2.26
C ASN A 34 3.83 17.25 1.13
N LYS A 35 3.85 16.79 -0.13
CA LYS A 35 4.16 17.65 -1.27
C LYS A 35 3.01 18.55 -1.70
N TRP A 36 1.77 18.03 -1.74
CA TRP A 36 0.62 18.75 -2.31
C TRP A 36 -0.51 18.99 -1.31
N GLY A 37 -0.64 18.16 -0.27
CA GLY A 37 -1.70 18.27 0.73
C GLY A 37 -1.42 19.30 1.84
N ASN A 38 -0.15 19.55 2.15
CA ASN A 38 0.26 20.47 3.20
C ASN A 38 0.92 21.71 2.58
N LYS A 39 0.14 22.77 2.32
CA LYS A 39 0.52 24.02 1.60
C LYS A 39 1.64 24.87 2.26
N GLY A 40 2.55 24.28 3.04
CA GLY A 40 3.60 25.03 3.73
C GLY A 40 4.87 24.27 4.15
N LYS A 41 4.98 22.96 3.87
CA LYS A 41 6.19 22.19 4.19
C LYS A 41 6.49 21.17 3.09
N SER A 42 7.28 21.59 2.11
CA SER A 42 7.95 20.68 1.17
C SER A 42 9.01 19.86 1.91
N ASN A 43 8.56 18.94 2.75
CA ASN A 43 9.43 18.03 3.46
C ASN A 43 9.53 16.75 2.64
N LYS A 44 10.70 16.52 2.05
CA LYS A 44 11.07 15.20 1.51
C LYS A 44 10.85 14.15 2.61
N LEU A 45 10.40 12.97 2.22
CA LEU A 45 10.31 11.83 3.13
C LEU A 45 11.69 11.60 3.77
N THR A 46 11.72 11.61 5.10
CA THR A 46 12.94 11.34 5.86
C THR A 46 13.05 9.85 6.18
N ALA A 47 14.25 9.36 6.49
CA ALA A 47 14.44 7.96 6.92
C ALA A 47 13.53 7.58 8.11
N PHE A 48 13.22 8.56 8.97
CA PHE A 48 12.26 8.39 10.07
C PHE A 48 10.83 8.13 9.58
N ASP A 49 10.41 8.71 8.46
CA ASP A 49 9.08 8.44 7.87
C ASP A 49 8.95 7.01 7.34
N TYR A 50 10.06 6.42 6.89
CA TYR A 50 10.15 5.01 6.50
C TYR A 50 10.10 4.09 7.72
N ALA A 51 10.85 4.40 8.78
CA ALA A 51 10.84 3.65 10.03
C ALA A 51 9.47 3.73 10.74
N THR A 52 8.76 4.85 10.61
CA THR A 52 7.43 5.09 11.19
C THR A 52 6.31 4.96 10.16
N ALA A 53 6.51 4.17 9.10
CA ALA A 53 5.49 3.99 8.05
C ALA A 53 4.13 3.59 8.66
N PHE A 54 4.10 2.67 9.63
CA PHE A 54 2.88 2.23 10.30
C PHE A 54 2.40 3.15 11.45
N GLY A 55 3.16 4.18 11.83
CA GLY A 55 2.77 5.14 12.86
C GLY A 55 1.82 6.21 12.32
N GLY A 56 0.75 6.58 13.04
CA GLY A 56 -0.12 7.71 12.71
C GLY A 56 -1.30 7.42 11.76
N PHE A 57 -1.78 6.16 11.69
CA PHE A 57 -3.00 5.76 10.95
C PHE A 57 -3.02 6.13 9.45
N TRP A 58 -1.86 6.29 8.82
CA TRP A 58 -1.74 6.69 7.41
C TRP A 58 -2.39 5.72 6.42
N LEU A 59 -2.45 4.44 6.77
CA LEU A 59 -3.17 3.45 5.98
C LEU A 59 -4.63 3.86 5.79
N LEU A 60 -5.28 4.31 6.86
CA LEU A 60 -6.70 4.69 6.90
C LEU A 60 -6.95 6.16 6.57
N ARG A 61 -5.92 7.02 6.62
CA ARG A 61 -6.07 8.45 6.34
C ARG A 61 -6.67 8.68 4.96
N ASP A 62 -7.82 9.33 4.89
CA ASP A 62 -8.43 9.69 3.61
C ASP A 62 -7.73 10.90 3.00
N ILE A 63 -7.43 10.82 1.70
CA ILE A 63 -6.78 11.89 0.95
C ILE A 63 -7.66 12.16 -0.26
N ASN A 64 -8.19 13.38 -0.37
CA ASN A 64 -9.01 13.78 -1.50
C ASN A 64 -8.15 14.03 -2.76
N TYR A 65 -7.79 12.94 -3.43
CA TYR A 65 -6.96 12.99 -4.65
C TYR A 65 -7.63 13.72 -5.80
N LYS A 66 -8.98 13.71 -5.87
CA LYS A 66 -9.72 14.42 -6.91
C LYS A 66 -9.45 15.92 -6.82
N THR A 67 -9.65 16.51 -5.64
CA THR A 67 -9.37 17.93 -5.40
C THR A 67 -7.88 18.27 -5.59
N LEU A 68 -6.96 17.37 -5.23
CA LEU A 68 -5.53 17.59 -5.47
C LEU A 68 -5.19 17.66 -6.96
N LEU A 69 -5.77 16.78 -7.78
CA LEU A 69 -5.57 16.76 -9.23
C LEU A 69 -6.24 17.95 -9.92
N GLU A 70 -7.43 18.35 -9.47
CA GLU A 70 -8.13 19.55 -9.98
C GLU A 70 -7.33 20.83 -9.69
N ASN A 71 -6.70 20.92 -8.52
CA ASN A 71 -5.85 22.06 -8.15
C ASN A 71 -4.47 22.06 -8.84
N ASN A 72 -4.03 20.92 -9.40
CA ASN A 72 -2.72 20.77 -10.04
C ASN A 72 -2.83 19.98 -11.36
N PRO A 73 -3.59 20.49 -12.35
CA PRO A 73 -4.00 19.71 -13.53
C PRO A 73 -2.84 19.31 -14.47
N GLY A 74 -1.72 20.04 -14.41
CA GLY A 74 -0.51 19.76 -15.20
C GLY A 74 0.54 18.90 -14.49
N ASP A 75 0.35 18.53 -13.22
CA ASP A 75 1.38 17.83 -12.45
C ASP A 75 1.39 16.33 -12.75
N LEU A 76 2.30 15.94 -13.64
CA LEU A 76 2.51 14.54 -14.03
C LEU A 76 3.02 13.68 -12.86
N GLU A 77 3.78 14.25 -11.92
CA GLU A 77 4.29 13.52 -10.76
C GLU A 77 3.14 13.16 -9.81
N LEU A 78 2.27 14.13 -9.50
CA LEU A 78 1.06 13.91 -8.71
C LEU A 78 0.16 12.87 -9.37
N ARG A 79 -0.08 12.98 -10.69
CA ARG A 79 -0.94 12.04 -11.42
C ARG A 79 -0.39 10.61 -11.38
N ARG A 80 0.92 10.44 -11.53
CA ARG A 80 1.60 9.14 -11.38
C ARG A 80 1.50 8.62 -9.95
N GLY A 81 1.72 9.48 -8.96
CA GLY A 81 1.61 9.13 -7.54
C GLY A 81 0.21 8.62 -7.18
N VAL A 82 -0.84 9.34 -7.58
CA VAL A 82 -2.24 8.93 -7.34
C VAL A 82 -2.55 7.61 -8.05
N LYS A 83 -2.11 7.45 -9.30
CA LYS A 83 -2.27 6.17 -10.03
C LYS A 83 -1.55 5.02 -9.31
N ASN A 84 -0.33 5.24 -8.82
CA ASN A 84 0.42 4.24 -8.07
C ASN A 84 -0.29 3.85 -6.78
N VAL A 85 -0.84 4.81 -6.03
CA VAL A 85 -1.66 4.52 -4.83
C VAL A 85 -2.84 3.61 -5.19
N SER A 86 -3.54 3.90 -6.29
CA SER A 86 -4.68 3.09 -6.74
C SER A 86 -4.26 1.66 -7.12
N ILE A 87 -3.18 1.52 -7.89
CA ILE A 87 -2.63 0.22 -8.30
C ILE A 87 -2.20 -0.59 -7.07
N VAL A 88 -1.42 0.01 -6.17
CA VAL A 88 -0.92 -0.68 -4.97
C VAL A 88 -2.08 -1.09 -4.07
N LYS A 89 -3.11 -0.24 -3.93
CA LYS A 89 -4.33 -0.59 -3.19
C LYS A 89 -5.03 -1.80 -3.81
N MET A 90 -5.15 -1.84 -5.14
CA MET A 90 -5.74 -2.98 -5.86
C MET A 90 -4.91 -4.25 -5.63
N VAL A 91 -3.58 -4.17 -5.77
CA VAL A 91 -2.67 -5.30 -5.51
C VAL A 91 -2.82 -5.80 -4.08
N SER A 92 -2.79 -4.91 -3.07
CA SER A 92 -2.97 -5.31 -1.66
C SER A 92 -4.29 -6.03 -1.43
N ILE A 93 -5.40 -5.55 -2.02
CA ILE A 93 -6.72 -6.20 -1.90
C ILE A 93 -6.69 -7.58 -2.57
N THR A 94 -6.21 -7.67 -3.80
CA THR A 94 -6.14 -8.94 -4.54
C THR A 94 -5.26 -9.96 -3.82
N THR A 95 -4.08 -9.57 -3.34
CA THR A 95 -3.19 -10.45 -2.57
C THR A 95 -3.83 -10.88 -1.25
N THR A 96 -4.58 -10.01 -0.58
CA THR A 96 -5.31 -10.38 0.65
C THR A 96 -6.39 -11.42 0.36
N ILE A 97 -7.13 -11.28 -0.74
CA ILE A 97 -8.13 -12.28 -1.15
C ILE A 97 -7.47 -13.62 -1.42
N LEU A 98 -6.35 -13.62 -2.16
CA LEU A 98 -5.58 -14.85 -2.42
C LEU A 98 -5.07 -15.48 -1.13
N PHE A 99 -4.54 -14.69 -0.19
CA PHE A 99 -4.08 -15.17 1.11
C PHE A 99 -5.19 -15.86 1.91
N VAL A 100 -6.40 -15.28 1.91
CA VAL A 100 -7.56 -15.88 2.59
C VAL A 100 -7.98 -17.19 1.92
N ILE A 101 -8.05 -17.23 0.59
CA ILE A 101 -8.38 -18.45 -0.16
C ILE A 101 -7.35 -19.55 0.14
N ASP A 102 -6.06 -19.19 0.13
CA ASP A 102 -4.95 -20.09 0.41
C ASP A 102 -5.06 -20.71 1.82
N ALA A 103 -5.35 -19.89 2.82
CA ALA A 103 -5.56 -20.32 4.19
C ALA A 103 -6.79 -21.25 4.34
N ILE A 104 -7.88 -20.97 3.62
CA ILE A 104 -9.07 -21.83 3.61
C ILE A 104 -8.74 -23.20 3.01
N ILE A 105 -8.01 -23.23 1.89
CA ILE A 105 -7.60 -24.49 1.25
C ILE A 105 -6.72 -25.29 2.20
N LEU A 106 -5.75 -24.66 2.84
CA LEU A 106 -4.87 -25.33 3.80
C LEU A 106 -5.66 -25.96 4.95
N LYS A 107 -6.65 -25.25 5.49
CA LYS A 107 -7.54 -25.76 6.54
C LYS A 107 -8.41 -26.95 6.09
N ILE A 108 -8.74 -27.05 4.80
CA ILE A 108 -9.51 -28.18 4.24
C ILE A 108 -8.60 -29.40 4.03
N LEU A 109 -7.31 -29.17 3.76
CA LEU A 109 -6.32 -30.22 3.48
C LEU A 109 -5.65 -30.80 4.73
N GLU A 110 -5.68 -30.08 5.85
CA GLU A 110 -5.28 -30.54 7.19
C GLU A 110 -6.30 -31.52 7.80
#